data_AF-A0A3M7NJP8-F1
#
_entry.id   AF-A0A3M7NJP8-F1
#
_cell.length_a   1.000
_cell.length_b   1.000
_cell.length_c   1.000
_cell.angle_alpha   90.00
_cell.angle_beta   90.00
_cell.angle_gamma   90.00
#
_symmetry.space_group_name_H-M   'P 1'
#
loop_
_entity.id
_entity.type
_entity.pdbx_description
1 polymer ?
#
loop_
_entity_poly.entity_id
_entity_poly.type
_entity_poly.pdbx_seq_one_letter_code
_entity_poly.pdbx_strand_id
1 'polypeptide(L)'
;MVNLSKRMSILQPKLLDLRHGKGAHVLPPAPVPQLVHVFLRYPRRQGLKPDARTDGAHQFGSRYLPRLKYHNPKLKVDIKTDGNTHAPMKLVLQFEGTDPAALRAIAKKSIHSEFRQEKLKQQQQQEGQEDLEAEARQQSPNWRDAPAPKEEPLQEKGRKKPTADEDEVVVKERPESGLGLHSNTPVYSRSVTLKINSKSHWEIWQWFKRRTGVEAVPMTDADSKLWHKINKDKQQAESDRKRSLVAGAQLRQERAALEKAKKAAEQMLAE
;
A
#
# COMPACT_ATOMS: atom_id res chain seq x y z
N MET A 1 32.33 -0.53 -16.73
CA MET A 1 31.73 -1.45 -15.72
C MET A 1 31.28 -0.63 -14.50
N VAL A 2 30.06 -0.81 -13.98
CA VAL A 2 29.56 0.01 -12.84
C VAL A 2 30.13 -0.48 -11.51
N ASN A 3 30.62 0.43 -10.66
CA ASN A 3 31.20 0.13 -9.34
C ASN A 3 30.19 -0.65 -8.44
N LEU A 4 30.68 -1.67 -7.74
CA LEU A 4 29.87 -2.51 -6.84
C LEU A 4 29.22 -1.70 -5.72
N SER A 5 29.94 -0.76 -5.10
CA SER A 5 29.41 0.06 -4.00
C SER A 5 28.21 0.91 -4.45
N LYS A 6 28.25 1.43 -5.69
CA LYS A 6 27.11 2.15 -6.29
C LYS A 6 25.91 1.22 -6.54
N ARG A 7 26.16 -0.04 -6.88
CA ARG A 7 25.09 -1.05 -7.03
C ARG A 7 24.48 -1.40 -5.67
N MET A 8 25.31 -1.56 -4.65
CA MET A 8 24.86 -1.87 -3.29
C MET A 8 24.05 -0.74 -2.67
N SER A 9 24.42 0.53 -2.89
CA SER A 9 23.65 1.67 -2.36
C SER A 9 22.24 1.77 -2.96
N ILE A 10 22.04 1.30 -4.19
CA ILE A 10 20.72 1.24 -4.85
C ILE A 10 19.92 0.01 -4.40
N LEU A 11 20.60 -1.11 -4.15
CA LEU A 11 19.98 -2.41 -3.86
C LEU A 11 19.59 -2.55 -2.39
N GLN A 12 20.44 -2.14 -1.45
CA GLN A 12 20.20 -2.20 -0.01
C GLN A 12 18.84 -1.63 0.43
N PRO A 13 18.42 -0.41 0.01
CA PRO A 13 17.12 0.12 0.40
C PRO A 13 15.96 -0.73 -0.11
N LYS A 14 16.09 -1.36 -1.29
CA LYS A 14 15.05 -2.24 -1.84
C LYS A 14 14.94 -3.54 -1.06
N LEU A 15 16.08 -4.13 -0.67
CA LEU A 15 16.09 -5.34 0.15
C LEU A 15 15.52 -5.08 1.55
N LEU A 16 15.89 -3.96 2.16
CA LEU A 16 15.38 -3.57 3.45
C LEU A 16 13.86 -3.35 3.41
N ASP A 17 13.38 -2.71 2.35
CA ASP A 17 11.94 -2.52 2.10
C ASP A 17 11.21 -3.86 1.81
N LEU A 18 11.88 -4.87 1.26
CA LEU A 18 11.31 -6.21 1.13
C LEU A 18 11.16 -6.93 2.49
N ARG A 19 12.15 -6.76 3.37
CA ARG A 19 12.22 -7.40 4.69
C ARG A 19 11.27 -6.78 5.71
N HIS A 20 11.19 -5.45 5.76
CA HIS A 20 10.51 -4.72 6.84
C HIS A 20 9.49 -3.68 6.34
N GLY A 21 9.34 -3.53 5.02
CA GLY A 21 8.39 -2.58 4.46
C GLY A 21 6.93 -2.95 4.74
N LYS A 22 6.02 -1.99 4.51
CA LYS A 22 4.57 -2.20 4.67
C LYS A 22 4.10 -3.40 3.85
N GLY A 23 3.67 -4.49 4.50
CA GLY A 23 3.31 -5.73 3.80
C GLY A 23 4.23 -6.91 4.08
N ALA A 24 5.38 -6.68 4.70
CA ALA A 24 6.26 -7.73 5.17
C ALA A 24 5.69 -8.35 6.45
N HIS A 25 4.92 -9.41 6.31
CA HIS A 25 4.24 -10.09 7.41
C HIS A 25 4.39 -11.61 7.25
N VAL A 26 4.35 -12.32 8.37
CA VAL A 26 4.42 -13.78 8.43
C VAL A 26 3.01 -14.34 8.62
N LEU A 27 2.67 -15.39 7.87
CA LEU A 27 1.41 -16.10 8.03
C LEU A 27 1.45 -16.96 9.30
N PRO A 28 0.34 -17.08 10.04
CA PRO A 28 0.29 -17.89 11.23
C PRO A 28 0.55 -19.37 10.91
N PRO A 29 1.26 -20.11 11.78
CA PRO A 29 1.46 -21.56 11.62
C PRO A 29 0.15 -22.34 11.83
N ALA A 30 0.11 -23.61 11.38
CA ALA A 30 -0.99 -24.54 11.71
C ALA A 30 -1.14 -24.64 13.24
N PRO A 31 -2.37 -24.74 13.82
CA PRO A 31 -3.58 -25.37 13.29
C PRO A 31 -4.59 -24.44 12.59
N VAL A 32 -4.30 -23.14 12.45
CA VAL A 32 -5.20 -22.17 11.79
C VAL A 32 -5.29 -22.46 10.28
N PRO A 33 -6.43 -22.21 9.61
CA PRO A 33 -6.52 -22.34 8.16
C PRO A 33 -5.44 -21.53 7.44
N GLN A 34 -4.65 -22.21 6.62
CA GLN A 34 -3.49 -21.63 5.97
C GLN A 34 -3.88 -21.00 4.64
N LEU A 35 -3.35 -19.81 4.38
CA LEU A 35 -3.47 -19.18 3.07
C LEU A 35 -2.50 -19.86 2.10
N VAL A 36 -3.04 -20.48 1.06
CA VAL A 36 -2.25 -21.25 0.08
C VAL A 36 -2.05 -20.49 -1.23
N HIS A 37 -3.08 -19.75 -1.66
CA HIS A 37 -3.04 -19.05 -2.93
C HIS A 37 -3.68 -17.66 -2.86
N VAL A 38 -2.93 -16.67 -3.34
CA VAL A 38 -3.40 -15.31 -3.59
C VAL A 38 -3.46 -15.08 -5.08
N PHE A 39 -4.67 -14.82 -5.57
CA PHE A 39 -4.91 -14.49 -6.96
C PHE A 39 -5.41 -13.04 -7.08
N LEU A 40 -4.65 -12.21 -7.77
CA LEU A 40 -4.94 -10.79 -7.96
C LEU A 40 -5.14 -10.49 -9.45
N ARG A 41 -6.31 -9.91 -9.79
CA ARG A 41 -6.64 -9.50 -11.16
C ARG A 41 -6.94 -8.01 -11.21
N TYR A 42 -6.22 -7.28 -12.07
CA TYR A 42 -6.43 -5.85 -12.33
C TYR A 42 -6.01 -5.47 -13.76
N PRO A 43 -6.54 -4.38 -14.36
CA PRO A 43 -6.17 -3.96 -15.71
C PRO A 43 -4.72 -3.45 -15.79
N ARG A 44 -4.07 -3.60 -16.93
CA ARG A 44 -2.71 -3.11 -17.17
C ARG A 44 -2.70 -1.58 -17.26
N ARG A 45 -1.65 -0.94 -16.71
CA ARG A 45 -1.37 0.49 -16.97
C ARG A 45 -0.90 0.67 -18.41
N GLN A 46 -1.77 1.13 -19.30
CA GLN A 46 -1.41 1.47 -20.68
C GLN A 46 -0.89 2.92 -20.79
N GLY A 47 0.09 3.30 -19.96
CA GLY A 47 0.68 4.66 -20.02
C GLY A 47 -0.25 5.82 -19.65
N LEU A 48 -1.52 5.56 -19.33
CA LEU A 48 -2.42 6.55 -18.77
C LEU A 48 -2.02 6.92 -17.34
N LYS A 49 -2.41 8.13 -16.93
CA LYS A 49 -2.27 8.64 -15.57
C LYS A 49 -2.86 7.62 -14.57
N PRO A 50 -2.33 7.54 -13.34
CA PRO A 50 -2.85 6.61 -12.35
C PRO A 50 -4.34 6.89 -12.08
N ASP A 51 -5.20 6.00 -12.55
CA ASP A 51 -6.62 6.05 -12.24
C ASP A 51 -6.81 5.71 -10.77
N ALA A 52 -7.51 6.57 -10.03
CA ALA A 52 -7.84 6.32 -8.62
C ALA A 52 -8.55 4.96 -8.43
N ARG A 53 -9.26 4.50 -9.47
CA ARG A 53 -9.93 3.19 -9.49
C ARG A 53 -8.96 2.01 -9.42
N THR A 54 -7.83 2.06 -10.12
CA THR A 54 -6.92 0.91 -10.34
C THR A 54 -5.62 1.05 -9.53
N ASP A 55 -5.24 2.27 -9.15
CA ASP A 55 -3.99 2.58 -8.48
C ASP A 55 -3.80 1.77 -7.19
N GLY A 56 -4.86 1.60 -6.40
CA GLY A 56 -4.81 0.77 -5.19
C GLY A 56 -4.39 -0.68 -5.46
N ALA A 57 -4.93 -1.30 -6.52
CA ALA A 57 -4.59 -2.67 -6.92
C ALA A 57 -3.13 -2.78 -7.42
N HIS A 58 -2.67 -1.80 -8.20
CA HIS A 58 -1.29 -1.74 -8.67
C HIS A 58 -0.29 -1.58 -7.53
N GLN A 59 -0.57 -0.68 -6.59
CA GLN A 59 0.29 -0.47 -5.43
C GLN A 59 0.29 -1.69 -4.51
N PHE A 60 -0.87 -2.34 -4.32
CA PHE A 60 -0.96 -3.59 -3.58
C PHE A 60 -0.10 -4.70 -4.24
N GLY A 61 -0.28 -4.93 -5.54
CA GLY A 61 0.48 -5.95 -6.27
C GLY A 61 1.97 -5.69 -6.37
N SER A 62 2.41 -4.44 -6.50
CA SER A 62 3.82 -4.08 -6.64
C SER A 62 4.56 -3.90 -5.31
N ARG A 63 3.89 -3.44 -4.25
CA ARG A 63 4.52 -3.15 -2.95
C ARG A 63 4.27 -4.21 -1.89
N TYR A 64 3.06 -4.77 -1.80
CA TYR A 64 2.70 -5.64 -0.67
C TYR A 64 2.96 -7.12 -0.98
N LEU A 65 2.54 -7.60 -2.15
CA LEU A 65 2.68 -9.02 -2.50
C LEU A 65 4.13 -9.54 -2.55
N PRO A 66 5.12 -8.79 -3.10
CA PRO A 66 6.50 -9.26 -3.08
C PRO A 66 7.07 -9.39 -1.66
N ARG A 67 6.69 -8.47 -0.77
CA ARG A 67 7.09 -8.47 0.65
C ARG A 67 6.49 -9.65 1.41
N LEU A 68 5.22 -9.93 1.14
CA LEU A 68 4.54 -11.10 1.71
C LEU A 68 5.18 -12.41 1.23
N LYS A 69 5.50 -12.51 -0.07
CA LYS A 69 6.12 -13.71 -0.65
C LYS A 69 7.55 -13.95 -0.12
N TYR A 70 8.29 -12.89 0.19
CA TYR A 70 9.64 -12.99 0.77
C TYR A 70 9.64 -13.77 2.09
N HIS A 71 8.68 -13.50 2.97
CA HIS A 71 8.55 -14.21 4.26
C HIS A 71 7.80 -15.54 4.15
N ASN A 72 6.94 -15.69 3.14
CA ASN A 72 6.08 -16.86 2.96
C ASN A 72 6.34 -17.50 1.59
N PRO A 73 7.48 -18.19 1.37
CA PRO A 73 7.84 -18.71 0.05
C PRO A 73 6.92 -19.83 -0.46
N LYS A 74 6.22 -20.52 0.46
CA LYS A 74 5.23 -21.55 0.12
C LYS A 74 3.94 -20.98 -0.50
N LEU A 75 3.69 -19.68 -0.32
CA LEU A 75 2.49 -19.02 -0.80
C LEU A 75 2.53 -18.88 -2.32
N LYS A 76 1.51 -19.42 -3.00
CA LYS A 76 1.31 -19.19 -4.44
C LYS A 76 0.72 -17.80 -4.64
N VAL A 77 1.33 -17.00 -5.51
CA VAL A 77 0.89 -15.63 -5.79
C VAL A 77 0.81 -15.46 -7.30
N ASP A 78 -0.41 -15.33 -7.80
CA ASP A 78 -0.72 -15.16 -9.22
C ASP A 78 -1.28 -13.76 -9.47
N ILE A 79 -0.69 -13.06 -10.43
CA ILE A 79 -1.12 -11.72 -10.84
C ILE A 79 -1.51 -11.77 -12.31
N LYS A 80 -2.80 -11.58 -12.61
CA LYS A 80 -3.30 -11.45 -13.98
C LYS A 80 -3.58 -10.00 -14.30
N THR A 81 -2.90 -9.51 -15.35
CA THR A 81 -3.14 -8.16 -15.88
C THR A 81 -3.88 -8.23 -17.20
N ASP A 82 -5.05 -7.63 -17.25
CA ASP A 82 -5.87 -7.61 -18.46
C ASP A 82 -5.65 -6.34 -19.26
N GLY A 83 -5.82 -6.39 -20.58
CA GLY A 83 -5.81 -5.20 -21.45
C GLY A 83 -7.08 -4.36 -21.36
N ASN A 84 -8.16 -4.90 -20.77
CA ASN A 84 -9.45 -4.22 -20.69
C ASN A 84 -9.59 -3.40 -19.40
N THR A 85 -9.70 -2.07 -19.53
CA THR A 85 -9.86 -1.11 -18.43
C THR A 85 -11.10 -1.36 -17.56
N HIS A 86 -12.17 -1.94 -18.13
CA HIS A 86 -13.41 -2.20 -17.42
C HIS A 86 -13.48 -3.58 -16.77
N ALA A 87 -12.43 -4.40 -16.89
CA ALA A 87 -12.40 -5.74 -16.31
C ALA A 87 -12.69 -5.72 -14.80
N PRO A 88 -13.45 -6.70 -14.28
CA PRO A 88 -13.76 -6.78 -12.86
C PRO A 88 -12.48 -7.05 -12.07
N MET A 89 -12.09 -6.10 -11.23
CA MET A 89 -10.91 -6.23 -10.38
C MET A 89 -11.26 -6.99 -9.12
N LYS A 90 -10.57 -8.10 -8.91
CA LYS A 90 -10.82 -8.98 -7.77
C LYS A 90 -9.53 -9.53 -7.17
N LEU A 91 -9.52 -9.63 -5.85
CA LEU A 91 -8.51 -10.30 -5.05
C LEU A 91 -9.17 -11.55 -4.49
N VAL A 92 -8.64 -12.72 -4.81
CA VAL A 92 -9.13 -14.01 -4.34
C VAL A 92 -8.08 -14.62 -3.44
N LEU A 93 -8.49 -15.00 -2.23
CA LEU A 93 -7.67 -15.70 -1.25
C LEU A 93 -8.18 -17.13 -1.12
N GLN A 94 -7.34 -18.12 -1.34
CA GLN A 94 -7.68 -19.53 -1.12
C GLN A 94 -7.03 -20.02 0.17
N PHE A 95 -7.87 -20.51 1.07
CA PHE A 95 -7.47 -21.08 2.35
C PHE A 95 -7.64 -22.59 2.31
N GLU A 96 -6.71 -23.32 2.93
CA GLU A 96 -6.79 -24.75 3.15
C GLU A 96 -6.70 -25.04 4.65
N GLY A 97 -7.45 -26.03 5.13
CA GLY A 97 -7.42 -26.40 6.54
C GLY A 97 -8.23 -27.66 6.86
N THR A 98 -7.96 -28.23 8.03
CA THR A 98 -8.64 -29.43 8.53
C THR A 98 -10.00 -29.12 9.16
N ASP A 99 -10.17 -27.91 9.72
CA ASP A 99 -11.44 -27.50 10.34
C ASP A 99 -12.34 -26.70 9.37
N PRO A 100 -13.49 -27.27 8.95
CA PRO A 100 -14.45 -26.57 8.10
C PRO A 100 -15.17 -25.41 8.81
N ALA A 101 -15.29 -25.43 10.14
CA ALA A 101 -15.93 -24.36 10.91
C ALA A 101 -15.07 -23.08 10.90
N ALA A 102 -13.77 -23.21 11.13
CA ALA A 102 -12.82 -22.11 11.00
C ALA A 102 -12.82 -21.51 9.58
N LEU A 103 -12.85 -22.34 8.52
CA LEU A 103 -12.96 -21.87 7.13
C LEU A 103 -14.26 -21.08 6.88
N ARG A 104 -15.39 -21.53 7.44
CA ARG A 104 -16.67 -20.80 7.37
C ARG A 104 -16.60 -19.46 8.09
N ALA A 105 -15.98 -19.40 9.26
CA ALA A 105 -15.80 -18.16 10.00
C ALA A 105 -14.95 -17.15 9.20
N ILE A 106 -13.88 -17.62 8.55
CA ILE A 106 -13.03 -16.78 7.70
C ILE A 106 -13.80 -16.21 6.51
N ALA A 107 -14.84 -16.85 5.99
CA ALA A 107 -15.65 -16.30 4.91
C ALA A 107 -16.69 -15.27 5.41
N LYS A 108 -17.28 -15.49 6.59
CA LYS A 108 -18.38 -14.65 7.13
C LYS A 108 -17.97 -13.26 7.62
N LYS A 109 -16.70 -12.99 7.96
CA LYS A 109 -16.25 -11.67 8.47
C LYS A 109 -16.57 -10.53 7.48
N SER A 110 -17.72 -9.86 7.62
CA SER A 110 -18.13 -8.81 6.67
C SER A 110 -17.24 -7.56 6.80
N ILE A 111 -16.95 -6.92 5.67
CA ILE A 111 -16.08 -5.72 5.60
C ILE A 111 -16.78 -4.49 6.17
N HIS A 112 -18.12 -4.45 6.13
CA HIS A 112 -18.87 -3.21 6.16
C HIS A 112 -19.37 -2.81 7.55
N SER A 113 -19.55 -3.77 8.46
CA SER A 113 -20.02 -3.49 9.82
C SER A 113 -18.93 -2.91 10.72
N GLU A 114 -17.69 -3.39 10.60
CA GLU A 114 -16.63 -3.06 11.56
C GLU A 114 -15.80 -1.84 11.18
N PHE A 115 -15.60 -1.58 9.88
CA PHE A 115 -14.84 -0.39 9.44
C PHE A 115 -15.56 0.92 9.81
N ARG A 116 -16.90 0.90 9.79
CA ARG A 116 -17.71 2.02 10.27
C ARG A 116 -17.54 2.23 11.77
N GLN A 117 -17.53 1.15 12.55
CA GLN A 117 -17.34 1.18 14.00
C GLN A 117 -15.93 1.65 14.41
N GLU A 118 -14.90 1.23 13.68
CA GLU A 118 -13.53 1.63 14.00
C GLU A 118 -13.24 3.09 13.62
N LYS A 119 -13.82 3.57 12.52
CA LYS A 119 -13.78 5.00 12.15
C LYS A 119 -14.53 5.87 13.18
N LEU A 120 -15.68 5.39 13.68
CA LEU A 120 -16.43 6.04 14.76
C LEU A 120 -15.62 6.08 16.07
N LYS A 121 -14.92 4.99 16.43
CA LYS A 121 -14.04 4.95 17.61
C LYS A 121 -12.84 5.90 17.50
N GLN A 122 -12.22 6.00 16.33
CA GLN A 122 -11.11 6.95 16.11
C GLN A 122 -11.59 8.41 16.16
N GLN A 123 -12.78 8.73 15.66
CA GLN A 123 -13.38 10.06 15.82
C GLN A 123 -13.64 10.40 17.28
N GLN A 124 -14.22 9.49 18.06
CA GLN A 124 -14.48 9.70 19.49
C GLN A 124 -13.19 9.86 20.32
N GLN A 125 -12.10 9.20 19.92
CA GLN A 125 -10.79 9.38 20.57
C GLN A 125 -10.12 10.71 20.21
N GLN A 126 -10.38 11.24 19.01
CA GLN A 126 -9.90 12.56 18.60
C GLN A 126 -10.70 13.67 19.29
N GLU A 127 -12.03 13.55 19.37
CA GLU A 127 -12.88 14.49 20.11
C GLU A 127 -12.51 14.53 21.60
N GLY A 128 -12.29 13.38 22.24
CA GLY A 128 -11.85 13.35 23.64
C GLY A 128 -10.43 13.88 23.88
N GLN A 129 -9.56 13.90 22.87
CA GLN A 129 -8.25 14.56 22.95
C GLN A 129 -8.34 16.07 22.73
N GLU A 130 -9.24 16.52 21.84
CA GLU A 130 -9.52 17.95 21.64
C GLU A 130 -10.18 18.57 22.89
N ASP A 131 -11.02 17.83 23.61
CA ASP A 131 -11.61 18.29 24.87
C ASP A 131 -10.55 18.49 25.97
N LEU A 132 -9.58 17.58 26.08
CA LEU A 132 -8.46 17.70 27.03
C LEU A 132 -7.47 18.80 26.62
N GLU A 133 -7.24 19.01 25.32
CA GLU A 133 -6.41 20.10 24.82
C GLU A 133 -7.11 21.46 24.91
N ALA A 134 -8.45 21.51 24.78
CA ALA A 134 -9.27 22.69 25.00
C ALA A 134 -9.32 23.09 26.48
N GLU A 135 -9.41 22.13 27.40
CA GLU A 135 -9.34 22.38 28.83
C GLU A 135 -7.95 22.91 29.25
N ALA A 136 -6.87 22.41 28.63
CA ALA A 136 -5.52 22.94 28.81
C ALA A 136 -5.33 24.36 28.24
N ARG A 137 -6.06 24.73 27.18
CA ARG A 137 -6.04 26.09 26.59
C ARG A 137 -6.82 27.12 27.41
N GLN A 138 -7.79 26.70 28.23
CA GLN A 138 -8.56 27.61 29.10
C GLN A 138 -7.78 28.15 30.30
N GLN A 139 -6.57 27.63 30.59
CA GLN A 139 -5.70 28.15 31.67
C GLN A 139 -4.70 29.24 31.21
N SER A 140 -4.74 29.70 29.96
CA SER A 140 -3.89 30.82 29.50
C SER A 140 -4.62 32.17 29.57
N PRO A 141 -3.99 33.24 30.10
CA PRO A 141 -4.62 34.56 30.19
C PRO A 141 -4.90 35.21 28.82
N ASN A 142 -6.16 35.61 28.69
CA ASN A 142 -6.86 36.37 27.66
C ASN A 142 -6.10 37.54 26.99
N TRP A 143 -5.95 37.51 25.66
CA TRP A 143 -5.75 38.71 24.84
C TRP A 143 -6.50 38.60 23.50
N ARG A 144 -7.65 39.29 23.44
CA ARG A 144 -8.30 39.96 22.29
C ARG A 144 -9.11 39.15 21.26
N ASP A 145 -10.43 39.33 21.38
CA ASP A 145 -11.37 39.83 20.36
C ASP A 145 -11.09 39.52 18.88
N ALA A 146 -11.84 38.56 18.33
CA ALA A 146 -12.27 38.59 16.93
C ALA A 146 -13.64 37.88 16.78
N PRO A 147 -14.64 38.50 16.12
CA PRO A 147 -15.97 37.94 15.99
C PRO A 147 -16.06 36.82 14.94
N ALA A 148 -16.84 35.79 15.28
CA ALA A 148 -17.07 34.58 14.51
C ALA A 148 -17.89 34.83 13.23
N PRO A 149 -17.64 34.09 12.13
CA PRO A 149 -18.64 33.85 11.10
C PRO A 149 -19.41 32.54 11.38
N LYS A 150 -20.73 32.70 11.31
CA LYS A 150 -21.79 31.71 11.53
C LYS A 150 -21.69 30.51 10.57
N GLU A 151 -21.88 29.32 11.11
CA GLU A 151 -22.16 28.10 10.34
C GLU A 151 -23.67 28.01 10.01
N GLU A 152 -23.97 27.73 8.73
CA GLU A 152 -25.30 27.32 8.26
C GLU A 152 -25.38 25.78 8.17
N PRO A 153 -26.49 25.14 8.59
CA PRO A 153 -26.64 23.70 8.52
C PRO A 153 -27.24 23.26 7.17
N LEU A 154 -26.49 22.48 6.39
CA LEU A 154 -27.04 21.73 5.25
C LEU A 154 -27.33 20.29 5.66
N GLN A 155 -28.62 20.00 5.83
CA GLN A 155 -29.21 18.67 5.73
C GLN A 155 -28.99 18.13 4.30
N GLU A 156 -28.70 16.82 4.13
CA GLU A 156 -29.48 15.97 3.22
C GLU A 156 -29.04 14.48 3.17
N LYS A 157 -30.09 13.64 3.27
CA LYS A 157 -30.38 12.41 2.51
C LYS A 157 -29.54 11.14 2.74
N GLY A 158 -30.17 10.26 3.52
CA GLY A 158 -29.92 8.83 3.52
C GLY A 158 -30.08 8.20 2.12
N ARG A 159 -29.15 7.29 1.79
CA ARG A 159 -29.28 6.36 0.67
C ARG A 159 -29.31 4.93 1.18
N LYS A 160 -30.30 4.21 0.67
CA LYS A 160 -30.64 2.82 0.94
C LYS A 160 -29.46 1.88 0.57
N LYS A 161 -29.29 0.83 1.37
CA LYS A 161 -28.47 -0.34 1.06
C LYS A 161 -29.11 -1.12 -0.10
N PRO A 162 -28.37 -1.59 -1.12
CA PRO A 162 -28.81 -2.71 -1.93
C PRO A 162 -28.39 -4.05 -1.27
N THR A 163 -29.39 -4.92 -1.18
CA THR A 163 -29.33 -6.37 -0.92
C THR A 163 -29.00 -7.11 -2.22
N ALA A 164 -28.34 -8.27 -2.09
CA ALA A 164 -28.31 -9.46 -2.97
C ALA A 164 -26.91 -10.10 -2.82
N ASP A 165 -26.76 -11.23 -2.13
CA ASP A 165 -27.12 -12.59 -2.58
C ASP A 165 -26.59 -12.89 -3.99
N GLU A 166 -25.55 -13.73 -4.00
CA GLU A 166 -25.17 -14.76 -4.98
C GLU A 166 -23.65 -14.86 -5.05
N ASP A 167 -23.09 -15.93 -4.47
CA ASP A 167 -21.79 -16.46 -4.89
C ASP A 167 -21.91 -17.99 -4.81
N GLU A 168 -21.96 -18.58 -6.01
CA GLU A 168 -22.14 -19.99 -6.31
C GLU A 168 -21.07 -20.89 -5.66
N VAL A 169 -21.51 -22.04 -5.17
CA VAL A 169 -20.68 -23.13 -4.69
C VAL A 169 -20.22 -23.96 -5.89
N VAL A 170 -19.03 -23.69 -6.42
CA VAL A 170 -18.37 -24.60 -7.38
C VAL A 170 -17.46 -25.54 -6.58
N VAL A 171 -17.96 -26.73 -6.27
CA VAL A 171 -17.15 -27.85 -5.80
C VAL A 171 -16.36 -28.37 -7.00
N LYS A 172 -15.06 -28.08 -7.04
CA LYS A 172 -14.17 -28.68 -8.04
C LYS A 172 -13.52 -29.90 -7.40
N GLU A 173 -14.01 -31.09 -7.75
CA GLU A 173 -13.34 -32.35 -7.45
C GLU A 173 -11.98 -32.39 -8.17
N ARG A 174 -10.96 -32.82 -7.44
CA ARG A 174 -9.57 -32.86 -7.90
C ARG A 174 -9.30 -34.24 -8.53
N PRO A 175 -8.70 -34.33 -9.74
CA PRO A 175 -8.31 -35.61 -10.29
C PRO A 175 -7.15 -36.21 -9.49
N GLU A 176 -7.29 -37.49 -9.17
CA GLU A 176 -6.29 -38.33 -8.52
C GLU A 176 -5.06 -38.44 -9.42
N SER A 177 -3.90 -38.02 -8.91
CA SER A 177 -2.62 -38.41 -9.51
C SER A 177 -1.53 -38.42 -8.44
N GLY A 178 -1.18 -39.65 -8.05
CA GLY A 178 0.21 -40.13 -8.00
C GLY A 178 1.12 -39.62 -6.88
N LEU A 179 1.22 -40.46 -5.84
CA LEU A 179 2.40 -40.71 -4.99
C LEU A 179 2.81 -39.62 -3.99
N GLY A 180 2.58 -39.90 -2.70
CA GLY A 180 3.37 -39.34 -1.59
C GLY A 180 2.58 -39.11 -0.31
N LEU A 181 2.78 -39.97 0.70
CA LEU A 181 2.34 -39.87 2.11
C LEU A 181 1.18 -38.91 2.38
N HIS A 182 -0.04 -39.41 2.24
CA HIS A 182 -1.25 -38.66 2.57
C HIS A 182 -1.55 -38.87 4.05
N SER A 183 -1.39 -37.84 4.87
CA SER A 183 -2.07 -37.80 6.16
C SER A 183 -3.57 -37.89 5.87
N ASN A 184 -4.25 -38.93 6.35
CA ASN A 184 -5.67 -39.25 6.13
C ASN A 184 -6.68 -38.19 6.63
N THR A 185 -6.22 -36.99 7.00
CA THR A 185 -7.11 -35.90 7.40
C THR A 185 -7.68 -35.20 6.16
N PRO A 186 -9.01 -35.11 6.00
CA PRO A 186 -9.61 -34.40 4.87
C PRO A 186 -9.18 -32.94 4.90
N VAL A 187 -8.56 -32.48 3.81
CA VAL A 187 -8.17 -31.08 3.63
C VAL A 187 -9.31 -30.36 2.92
N TYR A 188 -9.94 -29.43 3.62
CA TYR A 188 -10.97 -28.58 3.04
C TYR A 188 -10.35 -27.30 2.49
N SER A 189 -10.86 -26.83 1.35
CA SER A 189 -10.44 -25.57 0.74
C SER A 189 -11.59 -24.59 0.64
N ARG A 190 -11.33 -23.29 0.88
CA ARG A 190 -12.33 -22.24 0.68
C ARG A 190 -11.71 -20.97 0.11
N SER A 191 -12.36 -20.38 -0.90
CA SER A 191 -11.96 -19.11 -1.47
C SER A 191 -12.78 -17.94 -0.90
N VAL A 192 -12.12 -16.80 -0.70
CA VAL A 192 -12.74 -15.53 -0.31
C VAL A 192 -12.38 -14.49 -1.36
N THR A 193 -13.39 -13.82 -1.92
CA THR A 193 -13.22 -12.81 -2.99
C THR A 193 -13.47 -11.40 -2.45
N LEU A 194 -12.57 -10.46 -2.78
CA LEU A 194 -12.73 -9.03 -2.56
C LEU A 194 -12.82 -8.31 -3.91
N LYS A 195 -13.88 -7.52 -4.09
CA LYS A 195 -13.98 -6.54 -5.18
C LYS A 195 -13.07 -5.36 -4.88
N ILE A 196 -12.11 -5.07 -5.75
CA ILE A 196 -11.03 -4.06 -5.49
C ILE A 196 -11.37 -2.68 -6.07
N ASN A 197 -12.43 -2.57 -6.88
CA ASN A 197 -12.81 -1.32 -7.56
C ASN A 197 -12.79 -0.10 -6.60
N SER A 198 -11.91 0.87 -6.91
CA SER A 198 -11.76 2.14 -6.18
C SER A 198 -11.35 2.01 -4.72
N LYS A 199 -10.83 0.86 -4.29
CA LYS A 199 -10.27 0.69 -2.95
C LYS A 199 -8.81 1.16 -2.92
N SER A 200 -8.44 1.84 -1.85
CA SER A 200 -7.03 2.20 -1.65
C SER A 200 -6.19 0.96 -1.33
N HIS A 201 -4.89 1.00 -1.63
CA HIS A 201 -3.98 -0.09 -1.30
C HIS A 201 -3.97 -0.42 0.20
N TRP A 202 -4.17 0.60 1.04
CA TRP A 202 -4.25 0.43 2.48
C TRP A 202 -5.52 -0.32 2.90
N GLU A 203 -6.68 0.02 2.33
CA GLU A 203 -7.93 -0.72 2.61
C GLU A 203 -7.85 -2.18 2.18
N ILE A 204 -7.29 -2.45 1.00
CA ILE A 204 -7.06 -3.81 0.51
C ILE A 204 -6.16 -4.58 1.49
N TRP A 205 -5.10 -3.93 1.97
CA TRP A 205 -4.17 -4.52 2.92
C TRP A 205 -4.79 -4.76 4.29
N GLN A 206 -5.57 -3.83 4.84
CA GLN A 206 -6.28 -4.03 6.10
C GLN A 206 -7.28 -5.18 6.00
N TRP A 207 -8.03 -5.24 4.89
CA TRP A 207 -8.90 -6.37 4.62
C TRP A 207 -8.13 -7.70 4.61
N PHE A 208 -6.99 -7.74 3.93
CA PHE A 208 -6.13 -8.91 3.86
C PHE A 208 -5.66 -9.33 5.26
N LYS A 209 -5.16 -8.39 6.07
CA LYS A 209 -4.69 -8.67 7.44
C LYS A 209 -5.76 -9.30 8.31
N ARG A 210 -6.95 -8.71 8.34
CA ARG A 210 -8.07 -9.17 9.18
C ARG A 210 -8.52 -10.59 8.85
N ARG A 211 -8.43 -10.98 7.57
CA ARG A 211 -8.81 -12.32 7.11
C ARG A 211 -7.75 -13.36 7.42
N THR A 212 -6.49 -13.01 7.25
CA THR A 212 -5.36 -13.95 7.31
C THR A 212 -4.71 -14.04 8.69
N GLY A 213 -4.95 -13.07 9.58
CA GLY A 213 -4.33 -13.05 10.91
C GLY A 213 -2.81 -12.88 10.87
N VAL A 214 -2.29 -12.26 9.81
CA VAL A 214 -0.85 -12.07 9.62
C VAL A 214 -0.23 -11.15 10.68
N GLU A 215 0.94 -11.54 11.16
CA GLU A 215 1.72 -10.79 12.14
C GLU A 215 2.83 -9.99 11.47
N ALA A 216 3.07 -8.77 11.95
CA ALA A 216 4.12 -7.91 11.42
C ALA A 216 5.49 -8.40 11.88
N VAL A 217 6.45 -8.45 10.95
CA VAL A 217 7.84 -8.80 11.30
C VAL A 217 8.48 -7.64 12.04
N PRO A 218 9.03 -7.85 13.25
CA PRO A 218 9.73 -6.81 13.97
C PRO A 218 11.06 -6.49 13.28
N MET A 219 11.44 -5.22 13.33
CA MET A 219 12.68 -4.75 12.73
C MET A 219 13.87 -5.08 13.62
N THR A 220 14.88 -5.76 13.07
CA THR A 220 16.12 -6.09 13.79
C THR A 220 17.01 -4.85 13.97
N ASP A 221 17.79 -4.79 15.04
CA ASP A 221 18.69 -3.66 15.35
C ASP A 221 19.69 -3.33 14.23
N ALA A 222 20.25 -4.36 13.59
CA ALA A 222 21.17 -4.19 12.46
C ALA A 222 20.48 -3.50 11.27
N ASP A 223 19.24 -3.90 10.97
CA ASP A 223 18.43 -3.35 9.89
C ASP A 223 17.95 -1.93 10.23
N SER A 224 17.74 -1.62 11.51
CA SER A 224 17.49 -0.26 12.00
C SER A 224 18.67 0.67 11.75
N LYS A 225 19.89 0.26 12.13
CA LYS A 225 21.11 1.02 11.84
C LYS A 225 21.30 1.25 10.34
N LEU A 226 21.04 0.23 9.52
CA LEU A 226 21.12 0.34 8.06
C LEU A 226 20.08 1.33 7.52
N TRP A 227 18.85 1.29 8.02
CA TRP A 227 17.78 2.21 7.65
C TRP A 227 18.18 3.67 7.93
N HIS A 228 18.71 3.94 9.12
CA HIS A 228 19.18 5.27 9.50
C HIS A 228 20.31 5.76 8.59
N LYS A 229 21.29 4.90 8.28
CA LYS A 229 22.37 5.23 7.34
C LYS A 229 21.84 5.59 5.95
N ILE A 230 20.94 4.77 5.40
CA ILE A 230 20.33 5.01 4.10
C ILE A 230 19.57 6.35 4.07
N ASN A 231 18.85 6.67 5.13
CA ASN A 231 18.11 7.94 5.19
C ASN A 231 19.04 9.16 5.27
N LYS A 232 20.13 9.05 6.04
CA LYS A 232 21.18 10.07 6.08
C LYS A 232 21.79 10.28 4.69
N ASP A 233 22.15 9.20 4.01
CA ASP A 233 22.72 9.25 2.66
C ASP A 233 21.75 9.88 1.64
N LYS A 234 20.43 9.63 1.77
CA LYS A 234 19.41 10.27 0.94
C LYS A 234 19.31 11.77 1.17
N GLN A 235 19.29 12.21 2.43
CA GLN A 235 19.23 13.64 2.78
C GLN A 235 20.46 14.38 2.25
N GLN A 236 21.64 13.76 2.35
CA GLN A 236 22.86 14.31 1.77
C GLN A 236 22.76 14.38 0.25
N ALA A 237 22.33 13.31 -0.43
CA ALA A 237 22.16 13.30 -1.88
C ALA A 237 21.14 14.34 -2.38
N GLU A 238 20.06 14.61 -1.64
CA GLU A 238 19.12 15.68 -1.96
C GLU A 238 19.75 17.06 -1.86
N SER A 239 20.60 17.27 -0.85
CA SER A 239 21.34 18.51 -0.67
C SER A 239 22.34 18.73 -1.81
N ASP A 240 23.06 17.68 -2.21
CA ASP A 240 23.99 17.70 -3.33
C ASP A 240 23.29 17.94 -4.67
N ARG A 241 22.12 17.32 -4.88
CA ARG A 241 21.28 17.59 -6.07
C ARG A 241 20.89 19.06 -6.15
N LYS A 242 20.46 19.68 -5.03
CA LYS A 242 20.12 21.11 -5.00
C LYS A 242 21.32 21.98 -5.35
N ARG A 243 22.49 21.70 -4.77
CA ARG A 243 23.74 22.43 -5.07
C ARG A 243 24.12 22.31 -6.55
N SER A 244 24.08 21.10 -7.09
CA SER A 244 24.39 20.85 -8.51
C SER A 244 23.40 21.53 -9.46
N LEU A 245 22.12 21.62 -9.10
CA LEU A 245 21.12 22.33 -9.89
C LEU A 245 21.40 23.85 -9.94
N VAL A 246 21.76 24.45 -8.81
CA VAL A 246 22.12 25.88 -8.73
C VAL A 246 23.38 26.17 -9.54
N ALA A 247 24.44 25.39 -9.33
CA ALA A 247 25.69 25.54 -10.08
C ALA A 247 25.47 25.35 -11.60
N GLY A 248 24.67 24.35 -11.97
CA GLY A 248 24.31 24.12 -13.37
C GLY A 248 23.49 25.25 -13.99
N ALA A 249 22.63 25.92 -13.20
CA ALA A 249 21.87 27.08 -13.65
C ALA A 249 22.76 28.32 -13.84
N GLN A 250 23.67 28.59 -12.90
CA GLN A 250 24.64 29.69 -12.99
C GLN A 250 25.53 29.54 -14.23
N LEU A 251 26.11 28.37 -14.45
CA LEU A 251 26.93 28.11 -15.65
C LEU A 251 26.14 28.28 -16.96
N ARG A 252 24.84 27.94 -16.98
CA ARG A 252 23.99 28.18 -18.15
C ARG A 252 23.74 29.68 -18.37
N GLN A 253 23.53 30.44 -17.30
CA GLN A 253 23.34 31.89 -17.37
C GLN A 253 24.62 32.59 -17.86
N GLU A 254 25.78 32.23 -17.32
CA GLU A 254 27.07 32.76 -17.75
C GLU A 254 27.34 32.48 -19.23
N ARG A 255 27.10 31.24 -19.69
CA ARG A 255 27.25 30.88 -21.11
C ARG A 255 26.32 31.68 -22.01
N ALA A 256 25.04 31.83 -21.63
CA ALA A 256 24.08 32.61 -22.41
C ALA A 256 24.46 34.11 -22.47
N ALA A 257 24.96 34.67 -21.36
CA ALA A 257 25.43 36.05 -21.32
C ALA A 257 26.65 36.26 -22.22
N LEU A 258 27.63 35.35 -22.18
CA LEU A 258 28.81 35.39 -23.04
C LEU A 258 28.44 35.24 -24.52
N GLU A 259 27.52 34.34 -24.88
CA GLU A 259 27.05 34.23 -26.27
C GLU A 259 26.34 35.49 -26.74
N LYS A 260 25.51 36.11 -25.90
CA LYS A 260 24.84 37.38 -26.24
C LYS A 260 25.86 38.50 -26.45
N ALA A 261 26.88 38.60 -25.59
CA ALA A 261 27.94 39.58 -25.73
C ALA A 261 28.77 39.36 -27.00
N LYS A 262 29.10 38.11 -27.34
CA LYS A 262 29.80 37.78 -28.60
C LYS A 262 28.99 38.20 -29.82
N LYS A 263 27.70 37.85 -29.86
CA LYS A 263 26.81 38.25 -30.98
C LYS A 263 26.69 39.75 -31.12
N ALA A 264 26.58 40.48 -30.01
CA ALA A 264 26.54 41.95 -30.04
C ALA A 264 27.85 42.55 -30.57
N ALA A 265 29.01 42.01 -30.16
CA ALA A 265 30.30 42.46 -30.68
C ALA A 265 30.48 42.17 -32.18
N GLU A 266 30.03 41.01 -32.65
CA GLU A 266 30.02 40.66 -34.08
C GLU A 266 29.14 41.61 -34.90
N GLN A 267 27.98 42.02 -34.37
CA GLN A 267 27.11 43.00 -35.02
C GLN A 267 27.76 44.38 -35.12
N MET A 268 28.39 44.85 -34.04
CA MET A 268 29.11 46.14 -34.02
C MET A 268 30.34 46.16 -34.95
N LEU A 269 30.92 45.00 -35.28
CA LEU A 269 32.01 44.88 -36.25
C LEU A 269 31.54 44.81 -37.70
N ALA A 270 30.26 44.49 -37.93
CA ALA A 270 29.67 44.39 -39.26
C ALA A 270 29.03 45.70 -39.74
N GLU A 271 28.78 46.64 -38.83
CA GLU A 271 28.38 48.04 -39.10
C GLU A 271 29.60 48.92 -39.37
#